data_AF-A0AAV5P8P7-F1
#
_entry.id   AF-A0AAV5P8P7-F1
#
_cell.length_a   1.000
_cell.length_b   1.000
_cell.length_c   1.000
_cell.angle_alpha   90.00
_cell.angle_beta   90.00
_cell.angle_gamma   90.00
#
_symmetry.space_group_name_H-M   'P 1'
#
loop_
_entity.id
_entity.type
_entity.pdbx_description
1 polymer ?
#
loop_
_entity_poly.entity_id
_entity_poly.type
_entity_poly.pdbx_seq_one_letter_code
_entity_poly.pdbx_strand_id
1 'polypeptide(L)'
;MPQRPGSSGGTPRSPARIRDQLRLAQAGIGTTVTPHDFRRTVATQVANSTTVANATALLGHADEATTTRHYVRRTHVAPDLRVVIDQLVAQVSEKDVQEGKEQ
;
A
#
# COMPACT_ATOMS: atom_id res chain seq x y z
N MET A 1 -22.47 17.55 -31.66
CA MET A 1 -22.12 16.37 -30.83
C MET A 1 -20.64 16.45 -30.51
N PRO A 2 -20.20 16.53 -29.24
CA PRO A 2 -18.77 16.53 -28.93
C PRO A 2 -18.19 15.11 -29.13
N GLN A 3 -17.08 15.03 -29.85
CA GLN A 3 -16.40 13.78 -30.21
C GLN A 3 -15.92 13.05 -28.94
N ARG A 4 -16.23 11.75 -28.80
CA ARG A 4 -15.69 10.88 -27.74
C ARG A 4 -14.18 10.65 -27.95
N PRO A 5 -13.28 11.04 -27.04
CA PRO A 5 -11.86 10.74 -27.18
C PRO A 5 -11.60 9.29 -26.77
N GLY A 6 -11.59 8.37 -27.72
CA GLY A 6 -11.43 6.95 -27.38
C GLY A 6 -11.32 6.01 -28.55
N SER A 7 -10.25 6.12 -29.35
CA SER A 7 -9.54 5.02 -30.04
C SER A 7 -8.75 5.62 -31.21
N SER A 8 -7.43 5.54 -31.17
CA SER A 8 -6.63 5.61 -32.39
C SER A 8 -6.46 4.16 -32.85
N GLY A 9 -7.11 3.80 -33.96
CA GLY A 9 -7.14 2.43 -34.49
C GLY A 9 -5.76 1.78 -34.47
N GLY A 10 -5.59 0.79 -33.58
CA GLY A 10 -4.39 -0.06 -33.49
C GLY A 10 -3.08 0.61 -33.10
N THR A 11 -3.03 1.92 -32.85
CA THR A 11 -1.77 2.62 -32.56
C THR A 11 -1.50 2.66 -31.05
N PRO A 12 -0.27 2.32 -30.58
CA PRO A 12 0.11 2.47 -29.18
C PRO A 12 -0.18 3.89 -28.67
N ARG A 13 -0.84 4.01 -27.51
CA ARG A 13 -1.07 5.33 -26.91
C ARG A 13 0.16 5.81 -26.18
N SER A 14 0.47 7.09 -26.34
CA SER A 14 1.52 7.73 -25.55
C SER A 14 1.06 7.92 -24.10
N PRO A 15 2.00 7.93 -23.13
CA PRO A 15 1.69 8.18 -21.72
C PRO A 15 0.99 9.53 -21.48
N ALA A 16 1.30 10.55 -22.29
CA ALA A 16 0.65 11.86 -22.21
C ALA A 16 -0.85 11.75 -22.50
N ARG A 17 -1.24 11.05 -23.58
CA ARG A 17 -2.66 10.84 -23.91
C ARG A 17 -3.42 10.07 -22.83
N ILE A 18 -2.77 9.11 -22.18
CA ILE A 18 -3.38 8.38 -21.06
C ILE A 18 -3.66 9.33 -19.88
N ARG A 19 -2.72 10.23 -19.56
CA ARG A 19 -2.92 11.23 -18.51
C ARG A 19 -4.03 12.22 -18.86
N ASP A 20 -4.11 12.66 -20.11
CA ASP A 20 -5.15 13.59 -20.54
C ASP A 20 -6.53 12.92 -20.53
N GLN A 21 -6.61 11.67 -20.99
CA GLN A 21 -7.83 10.88 -20.92
C GLN A 21 -8.28 10.68 -19.47
N LEU A 22 -7.35 10.38 -18.55
CA LEU A 22 -7.65 10.26 -17.14
C LEU A 22 -8.13 11.60 -16.54
N ARG A 23 -7.47 12.72 -16.89
CA ARG A 23 -7.88 14.06 -16.44
C ARG A 23 -9.31 14.39 -16.90
N LEU A 24 -9.68 14.02 -18.11
CA LEU A 24 -11.05 14.20 -18.61
C LEU A 24 -12.03 13.28 -17.87
N ALA A 25 -11.66 12.03 -17.63
CA ALA A 25 -12.52 11.07 -16.93
C ALA A 25 -12.79 11.45 -15.47
N GLN A 26 -11.84 12.13 -14.81
CA GLN A 26 -11.99 12.57 -13.43
C GLN A 26 -12.62 13.96 -13.26
N ALA A 27 -13.10 14.57 -14.35
CA ALA A 27 -13.85 15.81 -14.29
C ALA A 27 -15.10 15.63 -13.40
N GLY A 28 -15.19 16.41 -12.32
CA GLY A 28 -16.29 16.33 -11.35
C GLY A 28 -16.07 15.42 -10.15
N ILE A 29 -14.95 14.68 -10.07
CA ILE A 29 -14.63 13.78 -8.93
C ILE A 29 -14.08 14.57 -7.71
N GLY A 30 -13.82 15.86 -7.85
CA GLY A 30 -13.32 16.73 -6.75
C GLY A 30 -11.91 16.39 -6.26
N THR A 31 -11.29 15.34 -6.80
CA THR A 31 -9.97 14.85 -6.43
C THR A 31 -9.13 14.64 -7.69
N THR A 32 -7.88 15.08 -7.64
CA THR A 32 -6.93 14.83 -8.74
C THR A 32 -6.28 13.48 -8.53
N VAL A 33 -6.53 12.55 -9.45
CA VAL A 33 -5.90 11.23 -9.47
C VAL A 33 -4.91 11.18 -10.64
N THR A 34 -3.82 10.45 -10.46
CA THR A 34 -2.80 10.21 -11.49
C THR A 34 -2.64 8.71 -11.74
N PRO A 35 -2.07 8.28 -12.88
CA PRO A 35 -1.78 6.86 -13.11
C PRO A 35 -0.89 6.25 -12.02
N HIS A 36 -0.04 7.07 -11.41
CA HIS A 36 0.81 6.65 -10.29
C HIS A 36 -0.01 6.28 -9.05
N ASP A 37 -1.13 6.96 -8.79
CA ASP A 37 -2.01 6.65 -7.66
C ASP A 37 -2.69 5.29 -7.84
N PHE A 38 -3.12 4.95 -9.06
CA PHE A 38 -3.61 3.60 -9.35
C PHE A 38 -2.54 2.55 -9.09
N ARG A 39 -1.30 2.79 -9.53
CA ARG A 39 -0.16 1.88 -9.30
C ARG A 39 0.11 1.69 -7.81
N ARG A 40 0.05 2.76 -7.01
CA ARG A 40 0.20 2.71 -5.54
C ARG A 40 -0.96 1.98 -4.86
N THR A 41 -2.20 2.21 -5.28
CA THR A 41 -3.38 1.54 -4.71
C THR A 41 -3.32 0.03 -4.90
N VAL A 42 -3.03 -0.43 -6.11
CA VAL A 42 -2.91 -1.87 -6.40
C VAL A 42 -1.75 -2.48 -5.63
N ALA A 43 -0.57 -1.84 -5.63
CA ALA A 43 0.60 -2.34 -4.90
C ALA A 43 0.34 -2.45 -3.39
N THR A 44 -0.32 -1.46 -2.81
CA THR A 44 -0.73 -1.47 -1.39
C THR A 44 -1.68 -2.63 -1.10
N GLN A 45 -2.69 -2.83 -1.94
CA GLN A 45 -3.67 -3.90 -1.74
C GLN A 45 -3.01 -5.28 -1.78
N VAL A 46 -2.10 -5.50 -2.74
CA VAL A 46 -1.36 -6.77 -2.88
C VAL A 46 -0.39 -6.99 -1.74
N ALA A 47 0.32 -5.95 -1.31
CA ALA A 47 1.23 -6.05 -0.16
C ALA A 47 0.47 -6.39 1.13
N ASN A 48 -0.73 -5.81 1.32
CA ASN A 48 -1.55 -6.06 2.50
C ASN A 48 -2.22 -7.44 2.49
N SER A 49 -2.63 -7.95 1.32
CA SER A 49 -3.31 -9.25 1.22
C SER A 49 -2.35 -10.43 1.10
N THR A 50 -1.13 -10.19 0.64
CA THR A 50 -0.12 -11.21 0.42
C THR A 50 1.21 -10.80 1.06
N THR A 51 2.16 -10.31 0.28
CA THR A 51 3.50 -9.89 0.72
C THR A 51 4.01 -8.72 -0.11
N VAL A 52 5.00 -8.01 0.44
CA VAL A 52 5.73 -6.95 -0.28
C VAL A 52 6.51 -7.49 -1.49
N ALA A 53 7.04 -8.71 -1.39
CA ALA A 53 7.71 -9.41 -2.50
C ALA A 53 6.77 -9.60 -3.70
N ASN A 54 5.52 -10.03 -3.46
CA ASN A 54 4.52 -10.19 -4.51
C ASN A 54 4.16 -8.86 -5.17
N ALA A 55 4.01 -7.79 -4.38
CA ALA A 55 3.80 -6.46 -4.91
C ALA A 55 5.01 -5.99 -5.75
N THR A 56 6.24 -6.32 -5.34
CA THR A 56 7.47 -5.99 -6.06
C THR A 56 7.55 -6.70 -7.40
N ALA A 57 7.24 -8.00 -7.44
CA ALA A 57 7.16 -8.78 -8.66
C ALA A 57 6.07 -8.25 -9.61
N LEU A 58 4.88 -7.92 -9.09
CA LEU A 58 3.79 -7.32 -9.88
C LEU A 58 4.19 -6.01 -10.55
N LEU A 59 4.96 -5.17 -9.84
CA LEU A 59 5.43 -3.89 -10.37
C LEU A 59 6.66 -4.03 -11.28
N GLY A 60 7.34 -5.17 -11.26
CA GLY A 60 8.57 -5.41 -12.00
C GLY A 60 9.75 -4.57 -11.47
N HIS A 61 9.81 -4.32 -10.17
CA HIS A 61 10.97 -3.64 -9.57
C HIS A 61 12.06 -4.65 -9.19
N ALA A 62 13.32 -4.24 -9.30
CA ALA A 62 14.47 -5.05 -8.92
C ALA A 62 14.66 -5.18 -7.40
N ASP A 63 14.06 -4.28 -6.61
CA ASP A 63 14.26 -4.19 -5.17
C ASP A 63 12.94 -3.86 -4.45
N GLU A 64 12.69 -4.59 -3.36
CA GLU A 64 11.55 -4.41 -2.47
C GLU A 64 11.57 -3.06 -1.75
N ALA A 65 12.75 -2.46 -1.51
CA ALA A 65 12.84 -1.16 -0.85
C ALA A 65 12.17 -0.06 -1.69
N THR A 66 12.32 -0.11 -3.02
CA THR A 66 11.67 0.84 -3.94
C THR A 66 10.15 0.69 -3.89
N THR A 67 9.64 -0.54 -3.91
CA THR A 67 8.21 -0.84 -3.81
C THR A 67 7.63 -0.37 -2.49
N THR A 68 8.30 -0.71 -1.38
CA THR A 68 7.87 -0.36 -0.02
C THR A 68 7.83 1.16 0.17
N ARG A 69 8.85 1.87 -0.32
CA ARG A 69 8.98 3.32 -0.12
C ARG A 69 7.98 4.12 -0.96
N HIS A 70 7.76 3.74 -2.21
CA HIS A 70 7.05 4.58 -3.17
C HIS A 70 5.63 4.11 -3.50
N TYR A 71 5.36 2.82 -3.37
CA TYR A 71 4.15 2.19 -3.90
C TYR A 71 3.30 1.46 -2.86
N VAL A 72 3.83 1.14 -1.67
CA VAL A 72 3.05 0.55 -0.57
C VAL A 72 2.74 1.62 0.47
N ARG A 73 1.45 1.84 0.74
CA ARG A 73 1.03 2.72 1.84
C ARG A 73 1.28 2.00 3.16
N ARG A 74 2.02 2.67 4.05
CA ARG A 74 2.16 2.24 5.45
C ARG A 74 0.82 2.44 6.15
N THR A 75 0.15 1.34 6.44
CA THR A 75 -1.10 1.35 7.20
C THR A 75 -0.74 1.18 8.67
N HIS A 76 -0.85 2.27 9.46
CA HIS A 76 -0.71 2.20 10.93
C HIS A 76 -2.00 1.66 11.54
N VAL A 77 -2.39 0.45 11.17
CA VAL A 77 -3.46 -0.30 11.84
C VAL A 77 -2.76 -1.41 12.60
N ALA A 78 -2.50 -1.16 13.88
CA ALA A 78 -2.03 -2.21 14.76
C ALA A 78 -3.21 -3.16 15.02
N PRO A 79 -3.04 -4.49 14.88
CA PRO A 79 -4.01 -5.44 15.40
C PRO A 79 -4.17 -5.25 16.92
N ASP A 80 -5.20 -5.82 17.53
CA ASP A 80 -5.34 -5.76 18.99
C ASP A 80 -4.18 -6.51 19.65
N LEU A 81 -3.23 -5.77 20.23
CA LEU A 81 -2.02 -6.29 20.84
C LEU A 81 -2.15 -6.54 22.34
N ARG A 82 -3.33 -6.36 22.94
CA ARG A 82 -3.54 -6.48 24.40
C ARG A 82 -3.01 -7.80 24.95
N VAL A 83 -3.25 -8.92 24.26
CA VAL A 83 -2.78 -10.24 24.67
C VAL A 83 -1.25 -10.32 24.79
N VAL A 84 -0.51 -9.73 23.84
CA VAL A 84 0.97 -9.77 23.86
C VAL A 84 1.50 -8.88 24.98
N ILE A 85 0.87 -7.73 25.21
CA ILE A 85 1.22 -6.83 26.30
C ILE A 85 0.91 -7.47 27.67
N ASP A 86 -0.25 -8.12 27.81
CA ASP A 86 -0.65 -8.80 29.04
C ASP A 86 0.31 -9.96 29.38
N GLN A 87 0.75 -10.73 28.37
CA GLN A 87 1.77 -11.78 28.55
C GLN A 87 3.10 -11.20 29.01
N LEU A 88 3.53 -10.07 28.44
CA LEU A 88 4.77 -9.41 28.85
C LEU A 88 4.69 -8.90 30.29
N VAL A 89 3.56 -8.30 30.68
CA VAL A 89 3.31 -7.82 32.05
C VAL A 89 3.32 -9.01 33.03
N ALA A 90 2.65 -10.11 32.71
CA ALA A 90 2.63 -11.31 33.55
C ALA A 90 4.04 -11.89 33.77
N GLN A 91 4.87 -11.92 32.72
CA GLN A 91 6.27 -12.38 32.82
C GLN A 91 7.16 -11.47 33.68
N VAL A 92 6.88 -10.16 33.71
CA VAL A 92 7.58 -9.23 34.60
C VAL A 92 7.17 -9.48 36.06
N SER A 93 5.87 -9.67 36.32
CA SER A 93 5.39 -9.95 37.69
C SER A 93 5.90 -11.29 38.24
N GLU A 94 6.07 -12.31 37.41
CA GLU A 94 6.68 -13.59 37.83
C GLU A 94 8.18 -13.44 38.16
N LYS A 95 8.90 -12.55 37.48
CA LYS A 95 10.30 -12.26 37.80
C LYS A 95 10.45 -11.53 39.13
N ASP A 96 9.59 -10.56 39.40
CA ASP A 96 9.60 -9.81 40.66
C ASP A 96 9.29 -10.73 41.87
N VAL A 97 8.47 -11.76 41.68
CA VAL A 97 8.14 -12.76 42.72
C VAL A 97 9.31 -13.72 42.98
N GLN A 98 10.10 -14.06 41.96
CA GLN A 98 11.28 -14.92 42.11
C GLN A 98 12.45 -14.20 42.79
N GLU A 99 12.68 -12.92 42.50
CA GLU A 99 13.77 -12.13 43.13
C GLU A 99 13.51 -11.83 44.62
N GLY A 100 12.24 -11.83 45.06
CA GLY A 100 11.87 -11.69 46.48
C GLY A 100 12.00 -12.96 47.33
N LYS A 101 12.38 -14.10 46.74
CA LYS A 101 12.53 -15.40 47.43
C LYS A 101 13.99 -15.74 47.78
N GLU A 102 14.96 -14.92 47.38
CA GLU A 102 16.40 -15.11 47.64
C GLU A 102 16.98 -14.17 48.72
N GLN A 103 16.15 -13.46 49.49
CA GLN A 103 16.58 -12.63 50.62
C GLN A 103 16.08 -13.17 51.96
#